data_AF-A0A661NUL7-F1
#
_entry.id   AF-A0A661NUL7-F1
#
_cell.length_a   1.000
_cell.length_b   1.000
_cell.length_c   1.000
_cell.angle_alpha   90.00
_cell.angle_beta   90.00
_cell.angle_gamma   90.00
#
_symmetry.space_group_name_H-M   'P 1'
#
loop_
_entity.id
_entity.type
_entity.pdbx_description
1 polymer ?
#
loop_
_entity_poly.entity_id
_entity_poly.type
_entity_poly.pdbx_seq_one_letter_code
_entity_poly.pdbx_strand_id
1 'polypeptide(L)' 'GDIATCYADPSLARKELDWTASRGIETMTADAWRWQKGNPDGYV' A
#
# COMPACT_ATOMS: atom_id res chain seq x y z
N GLY A 1 4.39 -22.70 7.02
CA GLY A 1 4.61 -21.27 6.76
C GLY A 1 5.93 -21.17 6.05
N ASP A 2 5.90 -20.64 4.83
CA ASP A 2 7.00 -20.00 4.11
C ASP A 2 6.55 -19.91 2.65
N ILE A 3 5.99 -18.75 2.29
CA ILE A 3 5.83 -18.37 0.89
C ILE A 3 7.01 -17.46 0.60
N ALA A 4 7.87 -17.85 -0.34
CA ALA A 4 9.06 -17.06 -0.71
C ALA A 4 8.67 -15.67 -1.26
N THR A 5 7.55 -15.59 -1.98
CA THR A 5 7.04 -14.36 -2.58
C THR A 5 5.53 -14.44 -2.78
N CYS A 6 4.80 -13.39 -2.40
CA CYS A 6 3.36 -13.26 -2.63
C CYS A 6 3.06 -11.89 -3.23
N TYR A 7 2.52 -11.88 -4.45
CA TYR A 7 2.12 -10.67 -5.17
C TYR A 7 0.79 -10.91 -5.86
N ALA A 8 -0.01 -9.86 -6.05
CA ALA A 8 -1.29 -9.93 -6.73
C ALA A 8 -1.17 -9.58 -8.22
N ASP A 9 -1.97 -10.22 -9.08
CA ASP A 9 -2.22 -9.76 -10.45
C ASP A 9 -3.41 -8.76 -10.45
N PRO A 10 -3.17 -7.46 -10.71
CA PRO A 10 -4.22 -6.45 -10.67
C PRO A 10 -5.06 -6.37 -11.96
N SER A 11 -4.85 -7.26 -12.94
CA SER A 11 -5.48 -7.16 -14.26
C SER A 11 -7.02 -7.17 -14.23
N LEU A 12 -7.62 -7.95 -13.32
CA LEU A 12 -9.08 -8.01 -13.18
C LEU A 12 -9.65 -6.68 -12.64
N ALA A 13 -9.00 -6.09 -11.63
CA ALA A 13 -9.43 -4.81 -11.06
C ALA A 13 -9.34 -3.68 -12.09
N ARG A 14 -8.31 -3.69 -12.95
CA ARG A 14 -8.19 -2.74 -14.06
C ARG A 14 -9.31 -2.93 -15.08
N LYS A 15 -9.65 -4.17 -15.42
CA LYS A 15 -10.65 -4.47 -16.45
C LYS A 15 -12.08 -4.16 -16.01
N GLU A 16 -12.43 -4.52 -14.77
CA GLU A 16 -13.82 -4.47 -14.30
C GLU A 16 -14.14 -3.20 -13.49
N LEU A 17 -13.14 -2.63 -12.80
CA LEU A 17 -13.33 -1.46 -11.94
C LEU A 17 -12.68 -0.20 -12.49
N ASP A 18 -12.02 -0.28 -13.65
CA ASP A 18 -11.16 0.78 -14.21
C ASP A 18 -10.18 1.36 -13.17
N TRP A 19 -9.74 0.48 -12.25
CA TRP A 19 -8.95 0.88 -11.09
C TRP A 19 -7.52 0.36 -11.21
N THR A 20 -6.55 1.19 -10.87
CA THR A 20 -5.14 0.80 -10.78
C THR A 20 -4.48 1.56 -9.62
N ALA A 21 -3.61 0.88 -8.87
CA ALA A 21 -2.81 1.50 -7.82
C ALA A 21 -1.90 2.58 -8.43
N SER A 22 -2.02 3.80 -7.95
CA SER A 22 -1.32 4.98 -8.49
C SER A 22 -0.12 5.43 -7.64
N ARG A 23 0.04 4.89 -6.44
CA ARG A 23 1.13 5.24 -5.51
C ARG A 23 2.18 4.14 -5.51
N GLY A 24 3.44 4.53 -5.77
CA GLY A 24 4.61 3.66 -5.65
C GLY A 24 5.08 3.49 -4.21
N ILE A 25 6.11 2.68 -4.02
CA ILE A 25 6.62 2.30 -2.70
C ILE A 25 7.21 3.50 -1.94
N GLU A 26 7.78 4.47 -2.65
CA GLU A 26 8.35 5.68 -2.08
C GLU A 26 7.25 6.53 -1.44
N THR A 27 6.15 6.74 -2.16
CA THR A 27 4.99 7.49 -1.66
C THR A 27 4.37 6.77 -0.46
N MET A 28 4.20 5.45 -0.56
CA MET A 28 3.66 4.64 0.55
C MET A 28 4.53 4.76 1.81
N THR A 29 5.85 4.69 1.66
CA THR A 29 6.80 4.79 2.78
C THR A 29 6.81 6.20 3.39
N ALA A 30 6.78 7.24 2.55
CA ALA A 30 6.74 8.63 2.99
C ALA A 30 5.44 8.96 3.75
N ASP A 31 4.30 8.48 3.24
CA ASP A 31 2.99 8.66 3.89
C ASP A 31 2.92 7.93 5.24
N ALA A 32 3.44 6.69 5.30
CA ALA A 32 3.53 5.94 6.54
C ALA A 32 4.41 6.63 7.59
N TRP A 33 5.57 7.15 7.18
CA TRP A 33 6.46 7.90 8.08
C TRP A 33 5.83 9.22 8.56
N ARG A 34 5.14 9.93 7.66
CA ARG A 34 4.43 11.17 8.01
C ARG A 34 3.37 10.91 9.08
N TRP A 35 2.61 9.83 8.95
CA TRP A 35 1.63 9.41 9.95
C TRP A 35 2.30 9.08 11.29
N GLN A 36 3.31 8.21 11.28
CA GLN A 36 4.00 7.77 12.49
C GLN A 36 4.66 8.94 13.24
N LYS A 37 5.27 9.87 12.50
CA LYS A 37 5.87 11.06 13.08
C LYS A 37 4.82 12.00 13.71
N GLY A 38 3.64 12.11 13.10
CA GLY A 38 2.56 12.97 13.60
C GLY A 38 1.75 12.36 14.73
N ASN A 39 1.76 11.03 14.86
CA ASN A 39 0.98 10.27 15.84
C ASN A 39 1.89 9.24 16.50
N PRO A 40 2.87 9.68 17.32
CA PRO A 40 3.86 8.78 17.91
C PRO A 40 3.21 7.68 18.77
N ASP A 41 2.09 7.99 19.43
CA ASP A 41 1.32 7.06 20.25
C ASP A 41 0.04 6.55 19.54
N GLY A 42 -0.08 6.81 18.23
CA GLY A 42 -1.26 6.43 17.44
C GLY A 42 -2.49 7.30 17.71
N TYR A 43 -3.67 6.78 17.37
CA TYR A 43 -4.94 7.40 17.74
C TYR A 43 -5.26 7.11 19.21
N VAL A 44 -5.67 8.14 19.95
CA VAL A 44 -6.24 8.05 21.30
C VAL A 44 -7.75 7.84 21.20
#